data_AF-A0A956X5T7-F1
#
_entry.id   AF-A0A956X5T7-F1
#
_cell.length_a   1.000
_cell.length_b   1.000
_cell.length_c   1.000
_cell.angle_alpha   90.00
_cell.angle_beta   90.00
_cell.angle_gamma   90.00
#
_symmetry.space_group_name_H-M   'P 1'
#
loop_
_entity.id
_entity.type
_entity.pdbx_description
1 polymer ?
#
loop_
_entity_poly.entity_id
_entity_poly.type
_entity_poly.pdbx_seq_one_letter_code
_entity_poly.pdbx_strand_id
1 'polypeptide(L)'
;MAQVLHQVSGVTAVDIDPAASRATVAYKPQKADTFTLVTAVQDAGYNVTTESITLFVGGMTCASCAFHIESALTDLPGIINAEVDLQTGRTTVTIVAEDVGLSVLTQAVQEAGYQIRELVSID
;
A
#
# COMPACT_ATOMS: atom_id res chain seq x y z
N MET A 1 -15.99 -6.92 -12.40
CA MET A 1 -14.65 -6.87 -11.77
C MET A 1 -13.56 -7.48 -12.64
N ALA A 2 -13.54 -8.79 -12.93
CA ALA A 2 -12.47 -9.44 -13.70
C ALA A 2 -12.12 -8.75 -15.03
N GLN A 3 -13.14 -8.46 -15.84
CA GLN A 3 -13.00 -7.78 -17.14
C GLN A 3 -12.28 -6.42 -17.01
N VAL A 4 -12.54 -5.68 -15.94
CA VAL A 4 -11.98 -4.35 -15.73
C VAL A 4 -10.52 -4.44 -15.34
N LEU A 5 -10.17 -5.35 -14.43
CA LEU A 5 -8.79 -5.59 -14.03
C LEU A 5 -7.91 -6.02 -15.21
N HIS A 6 -8.45 -6.83 -16.14
CA HIS A 6 -7.72 -7.18 -17.37
C HIS A 6 -7.45 -6.00 -18.31
N GLN A 7 -8.17 -4.88 -18.18
CA GLN A 7 -7.96 -3.67 -18.98
C GLN A 7 -6.92 -2.73 -18.37
N VAL A 8 -6.55 -2.93 -17.10
CA VAL A 8 -5.50 -2.14 -16.46
C VAL A 8 -4.15 -2.50 -17.09
N SER A 9 -3.47 -1.50 -17.63
CA SER A 9 -2.15 -1.68 -18.25
C SER A 9 -1.16 -2.24 -17.24
N GLY A 10 -0.51 -3.37 -17.57
CA GLY A 10 0.44 -4.01 -16.67
C GLY A 10 -0.11 -5.22 -15.92
N VAL A 11 -1.43 -5.43 -15.88
CA VAL A 11 -2.04 -6.66 -15.35
C VAL A 11 -1.71 -7.85 -16.26
N THR A 12 -1.24 -8.93 -15.66
CA THR A 12 -0.84 -10.16 -16.36
C THR A 12 -1.72 -11.35 -16.04
N ALA A 13 -2.35 -11.38 -14.87
CA ALA A 13 -3.33 -12.40 -14.49
C ALA A 13 -4.31 -11.84 -13.47
N VAL A 14 -5.53 -12.36 -13.50
CA VAL A 14 -6.59 -12.08 -12.52
C VAL A 14 -7.22 -13.42 -12.17
N ASP A 15 -7.22 -13.76 -10.89
CA ASP A 15 -7.93 -14.91 -10.34
C ASP A 15 -9.02 -14.41 -9.38
N ILE A 16 -10.21 -14.99 -9.48
CA ILE A 16 -11.35 -14.58 -8.64
C ILE A 16 -11.85 -15.81 -7.90
N ASP A 17 -11.83 -15.70 -6.57
CA ASP A 17 -12.46 -16.63 -5.66
C ASP A 17 -13.76 -16.01 -5.12
N PRO A 18 -14.92 -16.31 -5.73
CA PRO A 18 -16.19 -15.77 -5.28
C PRO A 18 -16.63 -16.34 -3.93
N ALA A 19 -16.13 -17.52 -3.52
CA ALA A 19 -16.47 -18.10 -2.23
C ALA A 19 -15.77 -17.36 -1.09
N ALA A 20 -14.54 -16.92 -1.32
CA ALA A 20 -13.78 -16.09 -0.38
C ALA A 20 -14.00 -14.58 -0.58
N SER A 21 -14.84 -14.16 -1.54
CA SER A 21 -14.99 -12.74 -1.92
C SER A 21 -13.65 -12.05 -2.19
N ARG A 22 -12.70 -12.76 -2.82
CA ARG A 22 -11.33 -12.31 -3.03
C ARG A 22 -10.97 -12.31 -4.51
N ALA A 23 -10.22 -11.31 -4.94
CA ALA A 23 -9.57 -11.28 -6.24
C ALA A 23 -8.06 -11.18 -6.04
N THR A 24 -7.30 -12.05 -6.69
CA THR A 24 -5.84 -12.01 -6.71
C THR A 24 -5.39 -11.50 -8.06
N VAL A 25 -4.56 -10.45 -8.08
CA VAL A 25 -4.13 -9.80 -9.31
C VAL A 25 -2.61 -9.84 -9.40
N ALA A 26 -2.10 -10.40 -10.49
CA ALA A 26 -0.68 -10.31 -10.82
C ALA A 26 -0.47 -9.17 -11.82
N TYR A 27 0.48 -8.29 -11.52
CA TYR A 27 0.78 -7.11 -12.34
C TYR A 27 2.29 -6.82 -12.39
N LYS A 28 2.70 -6.03 -13.38
CA LYS A 28 4.07 -5.54 -13.52
C LYS A 28 4.22 -4.20 -12.76
N PRO A 29 5.06 -4.11 -11.72
CA PRO A 29 5.17 -2.90 -10.90
C PRO A 29 5.69 -1.67 -11.67
N GLN A 30 6.32 -1.86 -12.83
CA GLN A 30 6.73 -0.75 -13.70
C GLN A 30 5.58 -0.18 -14.55
N LYS A 31 4.38 -0.76 -14.47
CA LYS A 31 3.22 -0.42 -15.31
C LYS A 31 1.92 -0.20 -14.55
N ALA A 32 1.79 -0.77 -13.36
CA ALA A 32 0.67 -0.60 -12.46
C ALA A 32 1.15 -0.73 -11.01
N ASP A 33 0.40 -0.14 -10.11
CA ASP A 33 0.53 -0.23 -8.66
C ASP A 33 -0.82 -0.60 -8.03
N THR A 34 -0.81 -0.86 -6.72
CA THR A 34 -2.04 -1.19 -6.00
C THR A 34 -3.07 -0.06 -6.05
N PHE A 35 -2.65 1.20 -5.98
CA PHE A 35 -3.56 2.35 -6.11
C PHE A 35 -4.36 2.29 -7.41
N THR A 36 -3.68 2.15 -8.55
CA THR A 36 -4.31 2.09 -9.89
C THR A 36 -5.30 0.93 -9.99
N LEU A 37 -4.96 -0.23 -9.41
CA LEU A 37 -5.85 -1.39 -9.40
C LEU A 37 -7.10 -1.15 -8.55
N VAL A 38 -6.93 -0.58 -7.35
CA VAL A 38 -8.03 -0.25 -6.45
C VAL A 38 -8.96 0.78 -7.10
N THR A 39 -8.41 1.84 -7.69
CA THR A 39 -9.20 2.84 -8.43
C THR A 39 -9.99 2.20 -9.57
N ALA A 40 -9.37 1.32 -10.38
CA ALA A 40 -10.08 0.66 -11.47
C ALA A 40 -11.25 -0.22 -10.98
N VAL A 41 -11.09 -0.88 -9.83
CA VAL A 41 -12.17 -1.67 -9.21
C VAL A 41 -13.29 -0.76 -8.68
N GLN A 42 -12.94 0.36 -8.06
CA GLN A 42 -13.88 1.35 -7.54
C GLN A 42 -14.67 2.07 -8.63
N ASP A 43 -14.02 2.49 -9.71
CA ASP A 43 -14.65 3.11 -10.89
C ASP A 43 -15.63 2.16 -11.58
N ALA A 44 -15.40 0.85 -11.46
CA ALA A 44 -16.32 -0.18 -11.93
C ALA A 44 -17.52 -0.44 -10.99
N GLY A 45 -17.63 0.30 -9.88
CA GLY A 45 -18.72 0.22 -8.92
C GLY A 45 -18.57 -0.86 -7.84
N TYR A 46 -17.35 -1.38 -7.62
CA TYR A 46 -17.07 -2.34 -6.56
C TYR A 46 -16.30 -1.68 -5.42
N ASN A 47 -16.47 -2.17 -4.20
CA ASN A 47 -15.66 -1.71 -3.07
C ASN A 47 -14.45 -2.62 -2.88
N VAL A 48 -13.32 -2.04 -2.46
CA VAL A 48 -12.15 -2.77 -1.95
C VAL A 48 -12.05 -2.48 -0.47
N THR A 49 -11.95 -3.52 0.36
CA THR A 49 -11.75 -3.34 1.81
C THR A 49 -10.34 -2.85 2.06
N THR A 50 -10.21 -1.75 2.79
CA THR A 50 -8.93 -1.11 3.09
C THR A 50 -8.76 -0.92 4.59
N GLU A 51 -7.52 -0.97 5.06
CA GLU A 51 -7.15 -0.72 6.45
C GLU A 51 -6.11 0.41 6.51
N SER A 52 -6.05 1.12 7.64
CA SER A 52 -5.03 2.13 7.89
C SER A 52 -4.13 1.72 9.05
N ILE A 53 -2.82 1.82 8.84
CA ILE A 53 -1.79 1.51 9.83
C ILE A 53 -1.00 2.78 10.12
N THR A 54 -0.84 3.12 11.40
CA THR A 54 -0.06 4.29 11.80
C THR A 54 1.26 3.88 12.46
N LEU A 55 2.37 4.38 11.91
CA LEU A 55 3.72 4.17 12.39
C LEU A 55 4.34 5.51 12.78
N PHE A 56 5.15 5.56 13.83
CA PHE A 56 5.97 6.73 14.14
C PHE A 56 7.41 6.46 13.72
N VAL A 57 7.89 7.18 12.72
CA VAL A 57 9.23 7.00 12.14
C VAL A 57 10.20 8.06 12.66
N GLY A 58 11.41 7.62 13.00
CA GLY A 58 12.53 8.45 13.44
C GLY A 58 13.59 8.64 12.38
N GLY A 59 14.41 9.68 12.55
CA GLY A 59 15.57 9.96 11.69
C GLY A 59 15.28 10.83 10.46
N MET A 60 14.03 11.20 10.20
CA MET A 60 13.70 12.18 9.17
C MET A 60 14.02 13.60 9.63
N THR A 61 14.68 14.38 8.78
CA THR A 61 15.04 15.78 9.07
C THR A 61 14.66 16.75 7.95
N CYS A 62 14.15 16.25 6.82
CA CYS A 62 13.73 17.07 5.69
C CYS A 62 12.62 16.43 4.85
N ALA A 63 12.00 17.22 3.97
CA ALA A 63 10.97 16.79 3.01
C ALA A 63 11.40 15.60 2.15
N SER A 64 12.67 15.57 1.72
CA SER A 64 13.19 14.48 0.90
C SER A 64 13.27 13.16 1.68
N CYS A 65 13.47 13.19 3.00
CA CYS A 65 13.44 11.97 3.82
C CYS A 65 12.02 11.41 3.94
N ALA A 66 11.01 12.28 4.13
CA ALA A 66 9.62 11.86 4.14
C ALA A 66 9.24 11.21 2.80
N PHE A 67 9.52 11.89 1.69
CA PHE A 67 9.25 11.36 0.35
C PHE A 67 9.93 10.00 0.11
N HIS A 68 11.15 9.80 0.60
CA HIS A 68 11.83 8.51 0.47
C HIS A 68 11.10 7.38 1.20
N ILE A 69 10.55 7.65 2.39
CA ILE A 69 9.74 6.67 3.13
C ILE A 69 8.40 6.42 2.44
N GLU A 70 7.71 7.48 2.01
CA GLU A 70 6.45 7.37 1.27
C GLU A 70 6.64 6.48 0.04
N SER A 71 7.67 6.75 -0.77
CA SER A 71 8.02 5.97 -1.95
C SER A 71 8.34 4.51 -1.60
N ALA A 72 9.19 4.28 -0.60
CA ALA A 72 9.58 2.93 -0.18
C ALA A 72 8.39 2.09 0.29
N LEU A 73 7.39 2.74 0.90
CA LEU A 73 6.15 2.08 1.31
C LEU A 73 5.22 1.86 0.11
N THR A 74 4.94 2.88 -0.72
CA THR A 74 4.03 2.72 -1.87
C THR A 74 4.55 1.75 -2.93
N ASP A 75 5.86 1.46 -2.96
CA ASP A 75 6.45 0.44 -3.83
C ASP A 75 6.10 -1.00 -3.39
N LEU A 76 5.61 -1.20 -2.17
CA LEU A 76 5.20 -2.51 -1.67
C LEU A 76 3.83 -2.92 -2.25
N PRO A 77 3.68 -4.17 -2.72
CA PRO A 77 2.37 -4.70 -3.10
C PRO A 77 1.38 -4.62 -1.94
N GLY A 78 0.15 -4.21 -2.24
CA GLY A 78 -0.94 -4.10 -1.26
C GLY A 78 -1.02 -2.74 -0.58
N ILE A 79 -0.05 -1.84 -0.77
CA ILE A 79 -0.09 -0.47 -0.25
C ILE A 79 -0.76 0.46 -1.26
N ILE A 80 -1.84 1.11 -0.82
CA ILE A 80 -2.64 2.05 -1.61
C ILE A 80 -2.04 3.46 -1.52
N ASN A 81 -1.62 3.85 -0.32
CA ASN A 81 -1.09 5.18 -0.04
C ASN A 81 -0.18 5.14 1.20
N ALA A 82 0.79 6.05 1.26
CA ALA A 82 1.58 6.32 2.45
C ALA A 82 1.77 7.83 2.59
N GLU A 83 1.44 8.38 3.76
CA GLU A 83 1.54 9.80 4.05
C GLU A 83 2.39 10.03 5.30
N VAL A 84 3.33 10.95 5.22
CA VAL A 84 4.24 11.30 6.32
C VAL A 84 4.01 12.73 6.80
N ASP A 85 3.71 12.86 8.09
CA ASP A 85 3.80 14.12 8.82
C ASP A 85 5.19 14.25 9.46
N LEU A 86 6.02 15.11 8.88
CA LEU A 86 7.38 15.38 9.37
C LEU A 86 7.45 16.03 10.75
N GLN A 87 6.43 16.78 11.16
CA GLN A 87 6.46 17.48 12.45
C GLN A 87 6.34 16.48 13.59
N THR A 88 5.47 15.48 13.41
CA THR A 88 5.17 14.46 14.41
C THR A 88 5.95 13.17 14.19
N GLY A 89 6.48 12.95 12.98
CA GLY A 89 7.04 11.68 12.53
C GLY A 89 5.98 10.62 12.26
N ARG A 90 4.69 11.00 12.26
CA ARG A 90 3.56 10.09 12.03
C ARG A 90 3.49 9.72 10.56
N THR A 91 3.49 8.43 10.27
CA THR A 91 3.35 7.84 8.95
C THR A 91 2.08 7.01 8.92
N THR A 92 1.11 7.40 8.09
CA THR A 92 -0.14 6.66 7.93
C THR A 92 -0.10 5.92 6.59
N VAL A 93 -0.31 4.62 6.63
CA VAL A 93 -0.24 3.72 5.48
C VAL A 93 -1.61 3.12 5.26
N THR A 94 -2.19 3.33 4.08
CA THR A 94 -3.45 2.70 3.67
C THR A 94 -3.13 1.47 2.86
N ILE A 95 -3.70 0.32 3.24
CA ILE A 95 -3.45 -0.97 2.60
C ILE A 95 -4.76 -1.62 2.15
N VAL A 96 -4.67 -2.55 1.20
CA VAL A 96 -5.72 -3.56 1.01
C VAL A 96 -5.74 -4.44 2.26
N ALA A 97 -6.93 -4.60 2.86
CA ALA A 97 -7.08 -5.35 4.11
C ALA A 97 -6.53 -6.77 3.98
N GLU A 98 -5.90 -7.26 5.06
CA GLU A 98 -5.29 -8.60 5.14
C GLU A 98 -4.11 -8.87 4.18
N ASP A 99 -3.71 -7.91 3.35
CA ASP A 99 -2.70 -8.11 2.28
C ASP A 99 -1.27 -7.76 2.73
N VAL A 100 -1.13 -6.81 3.69
CA VAL A 100 0.18 -6.33 4.17
C VAL A 100 0.31 -6.49 5.68
N GLY A 101 1.30 -7.27 6.09
CA GLY A 101 1.65 -7.45 7.49
C GLY A 101 2.59 -6.37 8.04
N LEU A 102 2.51 -6.15 9.35
CA LEU A 102 3.32 -5.14 10.05
C LEU A 102 4.85 -5.34 9.92
N SER A 103 5.28 -6.60 9.86
CA SER A 103 6.68 -6.96 9.67
C SER A 103 7.23 -6.47 8.33
N VAL A 104 6.42 -6.48 7.27
CA VAL A 104 6.78 -5.99 5.94
C VAL A 104 6.99 -4.47 5.97
N LEU A 105 6.07 -3.73 6.59
CA LEU A 105 6.20 -2.28 6.77
C LEU A 105 7.46 -1.92 7.57
N THR A 106 7.71 -2.66 8.65
CA THR A 106 8.89 -2.45 9.49
C THR A 106 10.17 -2.69 8.71
N GLN A 107 10.23 -3.76 7.93
CA GLN A 107 11.38 -4.07 7.09
C GLN A 107 11.62 -2.98 6.04
N ALA A 108 10.58 -2.53 5.32
CA ALA A 108 10.73 -1.50 4.30
C ALA A 108 11.24 -0.16 4.88
N VAL A 109 10.73 0.25 6.05
CA VAL A 109 11.23 1.44 6.75
C VAL A 109 12.71 1.29 7.14
N GLN A 110 13.11 0.11 7.59
CA GLN A 110 14.52 -0.18 7.95
C GLN A 110 15.43 -0.22 6.73
N GLU A 111 15.00 -0.83 5.63
CA GLU A 111 15.73 -0.89 4.36
C GLU A 111 15.89 0.51 3.74
N ALA A 112 14.91 1.40 3.94
CA ALA A 112 15.00 2.82 3.58
C ALA A 112 15.96 3.62 4.49
N GLY A 113 16.49 3.01 5.56
CA GLY A 113 17.49 3.59 6.46
C GLY A 113 16.91 4.28 7.69
N TYR A 114 15.65 4.01 8.05
CA TYR A 114 14.95 4.65 9.15
C TYR A 114 14.52 3.65 10.24
N GLN A 115 13.99 4.17 11.34
CA GLN A 115 13.59 3.37 12.50
C GLN A 115 12.16 3.68 12.91
N ILE A 116 11.38 2.64 13.20
CA ILE A 116 10.06 2.80 13.84
C ILE A 116 10.27 2.98 15.34
N ARG A 117 9.75 4.08 15.89
CA ARG A 117 9.80 4.43 17.32
C ARG A 117 8.61 3.89 18.08
N GLU A 118 7.44 4.01 17.49
CA GLU A 118 6.17 3.60 18.07
C GLU A 118 5.25 3.10 16.97
N LEU A 119 4.38 2.17 17.35
CA LEU A 119 3.50 1.47 16.44
C LEU A 119 2.09 1.55 17.00
N VAL A 120 1.18 2.14 16.24
CA VAL A 120 -0.21 2.33 16.66
C VAL A 120 -1.11 1.50 15.76
N SER A 121 -2.04 0.79 16.41
CA SER A 121 -2.88 -0.27 15.84
C SER A 121 -3.66 0.16 14.60
N ILE A 122 -4.07 -0.87 13.86
CA ILE A 122 -5.01 -0.87 12.74
C ILE A 122 -6.36 -0.28 13.20
N ASP A 123 -6.89 0.71 12.48
CA ASP A 123 -8.26 1.24 12.62
C ASP A 123 -9.28 0.40 11.81
#